data_AF-A0A1T5LJ15-F1
#
_entry.id   AF-A0A1T5LJ15-F1
#
_cell.length_a   1.000
_cell.length_b   1.000
_cell.length_c   1.000
_cell.angle_alpha   90.00
_cell.angle_beta   90.00
_cell.angle_gamma   90.00
#
_symmetry.space_group_name_H-M   'P 1'
#
loop_
_entity.id
_entity.type
_entity.pdbx_description
1 polymer ?
#
loop_
_entity_poly.entity_id
_entity_poly.type
_entity_poly.pdbx_seq_one_letter_code
_entity_poly.pdbx_strand_id
1 'polypeptide(L)'
;MIKKIVGVLALMGLLAPSVLMAMVWTPINLVAAIAIVVSWLALSKRAPGVSRLGAAIAALLLTFPLYPHWIWNSNDRGWHFHVGTQISNLGEDWLGFAGMFVYCLMLFAVVRWAFKATRTHLNQDALPAPGPGQI
;
A
#
# COMPACT_ATOMS: atom_id res chain seq x y z
N MET A 1 2.50 -9.85 -18.71
CA MET A 1 1.28 -10.16 -17.90
C MET A 1 1.59 -10.21 -16.40
N ILE A 2 2.50 -11.10 -15.97
CA ILE A 2 2.89 -11.39 -14.57
C ILE A 2 2.94 -10.15 -13.64
N LYS A 3 3.65 -9.07 -14.00
CA LYS A 3 3.74 -7.85 -13.18
C LYS A 3 2.36 -7.30 -12.75
N LYS A 4 1.38 -7.27 -13.65
CA LYS A 4 0.01 -6.79 -13.34
C LYS A 4 -0.69 -7.72 -12.35
N ILE A 5 -0.50 -9.04 -12.47
CA ILE A 5 -1.06 -10.04 -11.54
C ILE A 5 -0.47 -9.82 -10.14
N VAL A 6 0.86 -9.67 -10.02
CA VAL A 6 1.53 -9.36 -8.75
C VAL A 6 1.04 -8.04 -8.15
N GLY A 7 0.81 -7.02 -8.97
CA GLY A 7 0.22 -5.75 -8.53
C GLY A 7 -1.21 -5.88 -8.00
N VAL A 8 -2.05 -6.72 -8.63
CA VAL A 8 -3.41 -7.02 -8.15
C VAL A 8 -3.36 -7.81 -6.84
N LEU A 9 -2.51 -8.83 -6.73
CA LEU A 9 -2.33 -9.59 -5.49
C LEU A 9 -1.83 -8.71 -4.34
N ALA A 10 -0.94 -7.75 -4.61
CA ALA A 10 -0.49 -6.79 -3.59
C ALA A 10 -1.59 -5.79 -3.17
N LEU A 11 -2.48 -5.37 -4.09
CA LEU A 11 -3.68 -4.60 -3.74
C LEU A 11 -4.66 -5.43 -2.88
N MET A 12 -4.85 -6.71 -3.20
CA MET A 12 -5.63 -7.63 -2.36
C MET A 12 -5.00 -7.79 -0.98
N GLY A 13 -3.67 -7.93 -0.87
CA GLY A 13 -2.96 -7.99 0.40
C GLY A 13 -3.08 -6.72 1.25
N LEU A 14 -3.11 -5.53 0.63
CA LEU A 14 -3.34 -4.26 1.34
C LEU A 14 -4.76 -4.16 1.92
N LEU A 15 -5.76 -4.72 1.22
CA LEU A 15 -7.17 -4.62 1.61
C LEU A 15 -7.65 -5.81 2.46
N ALA A 16 -7.01 -6.98 2.36
CA ALA A 16 -7.40 -8.20 3.07
C ALA A 16 -7.63 -8.00 4.60
N PRO A 17 -6.76 -7.28 5.33
CA PRO A 17 -7.00 -6.86 6.70
C PRO A 17 -8.38 -6.22 6.95
N SER A 18 -8.73 -5.25 6.11
CA SER A 18 -9.96 -4.49 6.23
C SER A 18 -11.18 -5.26 5.70
N VAL A 19 -10.99 -6.15 4.73
CA VAL A 19 -12.03 -7.07 4.23
C VAL A 19 -12.43 -8.08 5.31
N LEU A 20 -11.47 -8.69 6.01
CA LEU A 20 -11.74 -9.61 7.12
C LEU A 20 -12.51 -8.90 8.24
N MET A 21 -12.10 -7.68 8.61
CA MET A 21 -12.83 -6.86 9.58
C MET A 21 -14.23 -6.45 9.13
N ALA A 22 -14.44 -6.21 7.83
CA ALA A 22 -15.76 -5.91 7.28
C ALA A 22 -16.70 -7.13 7.27
N MET A 23 -16.16 -8.35 7.16
CA MET A 23 -16.93 -9.59 7.26
C MET A 23 -17.36 -9.91 8.70
N VAL A 24 -16.50 -9.61 9.68
CA VAL A 24 -16.75 -9.96 11.09
C VAL A 24 -17.50 -8.86 11.85
N TRP A 25 -17.29 -7.58 11.51
CA TRP A 25 -17.70 -6.48 12.40
C TRP A 25 -18.24 -5.21 11.72
N THR A 26 -17.41 -4.46 10.99
CA THR A 26 -17.85 -3.18 10.39
C THR A 26 -17.09 -2.82 9.10
N PRO A 27 -17.79 -2.36 8.04
CA PRO A 27 -17.16 -2.01 6.77
C PRO A 27 -16.41 -0.67 6.80
N ILE A 28 -16.46 0.11 7.89
CA ILE A 28 -15.85 1.45 7.97
C ILE A 28 -14.35 1.42 7.65
N ASN A 29 -13.61 0.47 8.24
CA ASN A 29 -12.17 0.31 7.99
C ASN A 29 -11.89 -0.08 6.51
N LEU A 30 -12.78 -0.83 5.85
CA LEU A 30 -12.66 -1.17 4.43
C LEU A 30 -12.91 0.04 3.51
N VAL A 31 -13.95 0.84 3.80
CA VAL A 31 -14.24 2.06 3.05
C VAL A 31 -13.06 3.03 3.13
N ALA A 32 -12.49 3.21 4.32
CA ALA A 32 -11.31 4.04 4.51
C ALA A 32 -10.07 3.48 3.80
N ALA A 33 -9.81 2.18 3.90
CA ALA A 33 -8.67 1.55 3.22
C ALA A 33 -8.75 1.70 1.70
N ILE A 34 -9.94 1.50 1.10
CA ILE A 34 -10.19 1.76 -0.32
C ILE A 34 -9.94 3.23 -0.65
N ALA A 35 -10.46 4.17 0.14
CA ALA A 35 -10.25 5.60 -0.09
C ALA A 35 -8.77 6.00 -0.06
N ILE A 36 -7.99 5.47 0.90
CA ILE A 36 -6.53 5.69 1.01
C ILE A 36 -5.81 5.13 -0.23
N VAL A 37 -6.08 3.88 -0.61
CA VAL A 37 -5.43 3.21 -1.75
C VAL A 37 -5.78 3.91 -3.07
N VAL A 38 -7.05 4.28 -3.30
CA VAL A 38 -7.49 5.01 -4.49
C VAL A 38 -6.86 6.40 -4.56
N SER A 39 -6.81 7.12 -3.43
CA SER A 39 -6.18 8.44 -3.35
C SER A 39 -4.68 8.38 -3.67
N TRP A 40 -3.98 7.38 -3.12
CA TRP A 40 -2.58 7.14 -3.43
C TRP A 40 -2.35 6.76 -4.90
N LEU A 41 -3.20 5.90 -5.47
CA LEU A 41 -3.14 5.55 -6.89
C LEU A 41 -3.34 6.78 -7.79
N ALA A 42 -4.30 7.66 -7.46
CA ALA A 42 -4.51 8.92 -8.18
C ALA A 42 -3.29 9.85 -8.07
N LEU A 43 -2.73 10.00 -6.86
CA LEU A 43 -1.52 10.79 -6.60
C LEU A 43 -0.32 10.25 -7.36
N SER A 44 -0.14 8.92 -7.38
CA SER A 44 1.00 8.28 -8.06
C SER A 44 1.02 8.48 -9.58
N LYS A 45 -0.17 8.61 -10.19
CA LYS A 45 -0.33 8.95 -11.62
C LYS A 45 -0.05 10.44 -11.89
N ARG A 46 -0.55 11.34 -11.05
CA ARG A 46 -0.42 12.81 -11.24
C ARG A 46 0.98 13.32 -10.89
N ALA A 47 1.57 12.85 -9.80
CA ALA A 47 2.82 13.36 -9.25
C ALA A 47 3.77 12.20 -8.83
N PRO A 48 4.44 11.53 -9.79
CA PRO A 48 5.27 10.35 -9.51
C PRO A 48 6.48 10.63 -8.60
N GLY A 49 6.91 11.89 -8.45
CA GLY A 49 7.94 12.29 -7.48
C GLY A 49 7.48 12.08 -6.03
N VAL A 50 6.38 12.73 -5.62
CA VAL A 50 5.86 12.67 -4.24
C VAL A 50 5.22 11.33 -3.87
N SER A 51 4.92 10.48 -4.86
CA SER A 51 4.29 9.17 -4.64
C SER A 51 5.06 8.20 -3.72
N ARG A 52 6.35 8.44 -3.45
CA ARG A 52 7.11 7.72 -2.40
C ARG A 52 6.64 8.13 -1.00
N LEU A 53 6.62 9.43 -0.73
CA LEU A 53 6.13 9.99 0.53
C LEU A 53 4.65 9.66 0.73
N GLY A 54 3.84 9.79 -0.33
CA GLY A 54 2.44 9.36 -0.31
C GLY A 54 2.24 7.88 0.01
N ALA A 55 3.17 7.00 -0.38
CA ALA A 55 3.10 5.57 -0.02
C ALA A 55 3.39 5.33 1.46
N ALA A 56 4.36 6.07 2.03
CA ALA A 56 4.65 6.01 3.46
C ALA A 56 3.47 6.54 4.30
N ILE A 57 2.86 7.66 3.90
CA ILE A 57 1.65 8.20 4.55
C ILE A 57 0.48 7.22 4.43
N ALA A 58 0.24 6.66 3.23
CA ALA A 58 -0.81 5.67 3.03
C ALA A 58 -0.58 4.38 3.83
N ALA A 59 0.65 3.90 3.94
CA ALA A 59 1.01 2.75 4.79
C ALA A 59 0.74 3.07 6.27
N LEU A 60 1.13 4.27 6.74
CA LEU A 60 0.88 4.71 8.11
C LEU A 60 -0.63 4.73 8.42
N LEU A 61 -1.43 5.34 7.53
CA LEU A 61 -2.89 5.41 7.66
C LEU A 61 -3.58 4.04 7.57
N LEU A 62 -3.04 3.06 6.84
CA LEU A 62 -3.54 1.68 6.84
C LEU A 62 -3.09 0.87 8.06
N THR A 63 -2.01 1.29 8.72
CA THR A 63 -1.54 0.64 9.96
C THR A 63 -2.41 1.08 11.14
N PHE A 64 -2.86 2.34 11.13
CA PHE A 64 -3.77 2.87 12.15
C PHE A 64 -5.25 2.61 11.83
N PRO A 65 -5.98 1.86 12.68
CA PRO A 65 -7.42 1.72 12.55
C PRO A 65 -8.12 3.07 12.78
N LEU A 66 -9.05 3.43 11.91
CA LEU A 66 -9.97 4.55 12.13
C LEU A 66 -11.08 4.20 13.13
N TYR A 67 -11.48 2.92 13.15
CA TYR A 67 -12.40 2.37 14.13
C TYR A 67 -11.66 1.32 14.96
N PRO A 68 -11.73 1.35 16.31
CA PRO A 68 -11.00 0.43 17.18
C PRO A 68 -11.24 -1.05 16.80
N HIS A 69 -10.38 -1.95 17.29
CA HIS A 69 -10.40 -3.40 17.06
C HIS A 69 -9.80 -3.86 15.72
N TRP A 70 -8.68 -4.56 15.87
CA TRP A 70 -7.58 -4.76 14.92
C TRP A 70 -6.76 -5.94 15.58
N ILE A 71 -6.10 -6.91 14.87
CA ILE A 71 -5.63 -8.25 15.38
C ILE A 71 -4.76 -7.98 16.59
N TRP A 72 -5.19 -8.60 17.66
CA TRP A 72 -4.33 -9.18 18.68
C TRP A 72 -4.79 -10.62 18.81
N ASN A 73 -3.85 -11.54 18.98
CA ASN A 73 -4.19 -12.86 19.49
C ASN A 73 -4.41 -12.73 21.00
N SER A 74 -5.61 -13.07 21.49
CA SER A 74 -5.89 -13.14 22.94
C SER A 74 -6.22 -14.58 23.30
N ASN A 75 -5.28 -15.25 23.97
CA ASN A 75 -5.47 -16.62 24.44
C ASN A 75 -6.60 -16.75 25.48
N ASP A 76 -6.98 -15.65 26.14
CA ASP A 76 -7.93 -15.63 27.25
C ASP A 76 -9.41 -15.69 26.85
N ARG A 77 -9.73 -15.47 25.56
CA ARG A 77 -11.13 -15.37 25.07
C ARG A 77 -11.45 -16.21 23.84
N GLY A 78 -10.53 -17.05 23.39
CA GLY A 78 -10.67 -17.87 22.18
C GLY A 78 -10.05 -17.22 20.92
N TRP A 79 -9.98 -18.00 19.84
CA TRP A 79 -9.26 -17.63 18.62
C TRP A 79 -9.99 -16.54 17.80
N HIS A 80 -9.80 -15.27 18.17
CA HIS A 80 -10.40 -14.11 17.50
C HIS A 80 -9.36 -13.26 16.74
N PHE A 81 -9.41 -13.28 15.40
CA PHE A 81 -8.64 -12.40 14.50
C PHE A 81 -9.30 -11.02 14.28
N HIS A 82 -8.52 -9.98 13.91
CA HIS A 82 -8.95 -8.63 13.45
C HIS A 82 -7.96 -8.11 12.33
N VAL A 83 -7.19 -6.95 12.32
CA VAL A 83 -5.68 -6.76 11.99
C VAL A 83 -4.96 -5.41 12.47
N GLY A 84 -4.20 -5.33 13.60
CA GLY A 84 -3.31 -4.19 14.02
C GLY A 84 -3.47 -3.55 15.44
N THR A 85 -2.97 -2.33 15.70
CA THR A 85 -2.80 -1.66 17.05
C THR A 85 -3.73 -0.45 17.32
N GLN A 86 -4.28 -0.28 18.54
CA GLN A 86 -4.91 0.99 18.98
C GLN A 86 -3.85 2.03 19.39
N ILE A 87 -4.10 3.33 19.18
CA ILE A 87 -3.17 4.42 19.56
C ILE A 87 -2.85 4.41 21.07
N SER A 88 -3.80 4.01 21.92
CA SER A 88 -3.63 3.86 23.37
C SER A 88 -2.60 2.79 23.77
N ASN A 89 -2.41 1.75 22.94
CA ASN A 89 -1.58 0.58 23.24
C ASN A 89 -0.31 0.53 22.38
N LEU A 90 0.02 1.62 21.68
CA LEU A 90 1.23 1.75 20.85
C LEU A 90 2.54 1.43 21.60
N GLY A 91 2.59 1.69 22.91
CA GLY A 91 3.76 1.38 23.75
C GLY A 91 3.93 -0.11 24.04
N GLU A 92 2.84 -0.89 24.04
CA GLU A 92 2.84 -2.32 24.38
C GLU A 92 3.13 -3.20 23.15
N ASP A 93 2.62 -2.83 21.97
CA ASP A 93 2.82 -3.56 20.70
C ASP A 93 3.37 -2.66 19.59
N TRP A 94 4.49 -1.99 19.88
CA TRP A 94 5.22 -1.25 18.86
C TRP A 94 5.78 -2.17 17.75
N LEU A 95 6.04 -3.45 18.05
CA LEU A 95 6.56 -4.44 17.11
C LEU A 95 5.51 -4.87 16.09
N GLY A 96 4.28 -5.19 16.52
CA GLY A 96 3.17 -5.49 15.62
C GLY A 96 2.81 -4.29 14.74
N PHE A 97 2.81 -3.08 15.33
CA PHE A 97 2.66 -1.83 14.57
C PHE A 97 3.76 -1.69 13.49
N ALA A 98 5.03 -1.81 13.86
CA ALA A 98 6.16 -1.66 12.94
C ALA A 98 6.16 -2.73 11.84
N GLY A 99 5.84 -3.99 12.19
CA GLY A 99 5.71 -5.09 11.24
C GLY A 99 4.59 -4.85 10.23
N MET A 100 3.42 -4.41 10.68
CA MET A 100 2.28 -4.07 9.82
C MET A 100 2.57 -2.85 8.92
N PHE A 101 3.24 -1.83 9.45
CA PHE A 101 3.69 -0.67 8.66
C PHE A 101 4.67 -1.07 7.55
N VAL A 102 5.68 -1.89 7.87
CA VAL A 102 6.66 -2.40 6.89
C VAL A 102 5.98 -3.28 5.85
N TYR A 103 5.06 -4.16 6.26
CA TYR A 103 4.24 -4.97 5.35
C TYR A 103 3.45 -4.11 4.35
N CYS A 104 2.68 -3.14 4.84
CA CYS A 104 1.93 -2.20 4.00
C CYS A 104 2.85 -1.41 3.05
N LEU A 105 4.00 -0.92 3.55
CA LEU A 105 4.98 -0.17 2.76
C LEU A 105 5.59 -1.04 1.64
N MET A 106 5.92 -2.30 1.92
CA MET A 106 6.38 -3.27 0.94
C MET A 106 5.32 -3.53 -0.13
N LEU A 107 4.05 -3.71 0.24
CA LEU A 107 2.98 -3.90 -0.74
C LEU A 107 2.78 -2.66 -1.62
N PHE A 108 2.78 -1.44 -1.07
CA PHE A 108 2.73 -0.22 -1.89
C PHE A 108 3.93 -0.11 -2.85
N ALA A 109 5.13 -0.52 -2.42
CA ALA A 109 6.31 -0.57 -3.29
C ALA A 109 6.13 -1.60 -4.43
N VAL A 110 5.56 -2.78 -4.15
CA VAL A 110 5.24 -3.82 -5.14
C VAL A 110 4.16 -3.34 -6.12
N VAL A 111 3.06 -2.75 -5.64
CA VAL A 111 2.01 -2.14 -6.48
C VAL A 111 2.61 -1.08 -7.40
N ARG A 112 3.45 -0.19 -6.86
CA ARG A 112 4.13 0.82 -7.67
C ARG A 112 5.03 0.20 -8.73
N TRP A 113 5.84 -0.80 -8.38
CA TRP A 113 6.72 -1.49 -9.32
C TRP A 113 5.95 -2.21 -10.43
N ALA A 114 4.83 -2.86 -10.07
CA ALA A 114 3.94 -3.56 -10.98
C ALA A 114 3.28 -2.64 -12.02
N PHE A 115 2.86 -1.43 -11.61
CA PHE A 115 2.14 -0.48 -12.45
C PHE A 115 2.97 0.69 -12.98
N LYS A 116 4.28 0.79 -12.66
CA LYS A 116 5.18 1.77 -13.26
C LYS A 116 5.35 1.47 -14.75
N ALA A 117 4.70 2.27 -15.59
CA ALA A 117 4.86 2.20 -17.04
C ALA A 117 6.35 2.35 -17.42
N THR A 118 6.83 1.48 -18.32
CA THR A 118 8.18 1.55 -18.89
C THR A 118 8.32 2.77 -19.78
N ARG A 119 8.56 3.93 -19.18
CA ARG A 119 8.73 5.23 -19.85
C ARG A 119 10.09 5.38 -20.56
N THR A 120 10.76 4.27 -20.85
CA THR A 120 12.19 4.22 -21.25
C THR A 120 12.39 4.27 -22.75
N HIS A 121 11.39 3.89 -23.57
CA HIS A 121 11.59 3.72 -25.02
C HIS A 121 11.38 5.00 -25.84
N LEU A 122 10.53 5.94 -25.40
CA LEU A 122 10.19 7.13 -26.20
C LEU A 122 11.24 8.26 -26.19
N ASN A 123 12.37 8.09 -25.51
CA ASN A 123 13.42 9.12 -25.41
C ASN A 123 14.73 8.72 -26.12
N GLN A 124 14.78 7.55 -26.75
CA GLN A 124 15.89 7.15 -27.63
C GLN A 124 15.64 7.56 -29.08
N ASP A 125 14.37 7.55 -29.52
CA ASP A 125 13.95 7.99 -30.86
C ASP A 125 13.97 9.52 -31.04
N ALA A 126 14.23 10.28 -29.95
CA ALA A 126 14.28 11.74 -29.92
C ALA A 126 15.70 12.31 -30.04
N LEU A 127 16.73 11.46 -30.15
CA LEU A 127 18.07 11.92 -30.51
C LEU A 127 18.07 12.25 -32.02
N PRO A 128 18.40 13.49 -32.43
CA PRO A 128 18.60 13.76 -33.84
C PRO A 128 19.72 12.87 -34.37
N ALA A 129 19.50 12.25 -35.53
CA ALA A 129 20.55 11.46 -36.18
C ALA A 129 21.82 12.32 -36.34
N PRO A 130 23.03 11.76 -36.11
CA PRO A 130 24.26 12.52 -36.27
C PRO A 130 24.30 13.12 -37.68
N GLY A 131 24.41 14.44 -37.74
CA GLY A 131 24.39 15.16 -39.01
C GLY A 131 25.55 14.73 -39.91
N PRO A 132 25.37 14.71 -41.24
CA PRO A 132 26.43 14.36 -42.18
C PRO A 132 27.56 15.41 -42.09
N GLY A 133 28.62 15.10 -41.34
CA GLY A 133 29.76 16.01 -41.13
C GLY A 133 30.46 15.94 -39.77
N GLN A 134 30.03 15.10 -38.82
CA GLN A 134 30.81 14.83 -37.61
C GLN A 134 31.57 13.49 -37.74
N ILE A 135 32.89 13.62 -37.91
CA ILE A 135 33.91 12.55 -37.82
C ILE A 135 34.92 13.00 -36.75
#